data_AF-A0A3N2RCI3-F1
#
_entry.id   AF-A0A3N2RCI3-F1
#
_cell.length_a   1.000
_cell.length_b   1.000
_cell.length_c   1.000
_cell.angle_alpha   90.00
_cell.angle_beta   90.00
_cell.angle_gamma   90.00
#
_symmetry.space_group_name_H-M   'P 1'
#
loop_
_entity.id
_entity.type
_entity.pdbx_description
1 polymer ?
#
loop_
_entity_poly.entity_id
_entity_poly.type
_entity_poly.pdbx_seq_one_letter_code
_entity_poly.pdbx_strand_id
1 'polypeptide(L)'
;MPLRIERVAMRPQERELLHATGRAAVPLRARLAGWFDWLASASLASLALLFVFAACAAAWLQATGRSGQAGPELVWIVLAAPLSGVAWASVRAGWGARERRLRRLRAFGPGWRDAEAGAVEEERYEFLEAACVRDGDTGALIHLLRVDERRCLVVFDADSFALAERGADPPASRSQPRRRAVLRRAPQSRRVLSLRFEGEALASEPSDALGWATPGWEWDGRLWDRQWEAIAQRFSCSSDGPDYRP
;
A
#
# COMPACT_ATOMS: atom_id res chain seq x y z
N MET A 1 -23.49 -15.17 0.63
CA MET A 1 -22.58 -15.96 -0.25
C MET A 1 -22.77 -15.39 -1.65
N PRO A 2 -21.72 -15.18 -2.48
CA PRO A 2 -21.96 -14.78 -3.87
C PRO A 2 -22.92 -15.78 -4.51
N LEU A 3 -23.88 -15.28 -5.28
CA LEU A 3 -24.87 -16.10 -5.96
C LEU A 3 -24.17 -17.10 -6.90
N ARG A 4 -23.07 -16.67 -7.49
CA ARG A 4 -22.25 -17.49 -8.38
C ARG A 4 -20.83 -16.92 -8.44
N ILE A 5 -19.83 -17.81 -8.43
CA ILE A 5 -18.44 -17.49 -8.73
C ILE A 5 -18.10 -18.20 -10.04
N GLU A 6 -17.76 -17.44 -11.07
CA GLU A 6 -17.37 -17.97 -12.38
C GLU A 6 -15.96 -17.52 -12.71
N ARG A 7 -15.15 -18.43 -13.28
CA ARG A 7 -13.87 -18.04 -13.87
C ARG A 7 -14.11 -17.61 -15.30
N VAL A 8 -13.71 -16.39 -15.63
CA VAL A 8 -13.92 -15.78 -16.94
C VAL A 8 -12.60 -15.19 -17.45
N ALA A 9 -12.52 -14.99 -18.77
CA ALA A 9 -11.36 -14.39 -19.38
C ALA A 9 -11.16 -12.94 -18.90
N MET A 10 -9.90 -12.60 -18.63
CA MET A 10 -9.48 -11.26 -18.25
C MET A 10 -9.56 -10.31 -19.45
N ARG A 11 -10.09 -9.11 -19.23
CA ARG A 11 -10.14 -8.05 -20.24
C ARG A 11 -8.76 -7.39 -20.41
N PRO A 12 -8.45 -6.81 -21.58
CA PRO A 12 -7.16 -6.13 -21.78
C PRO A 12 -6.87 -5.02 -20.76
N GLN A 13 -7.88 -4.22 -20.41
CA GLN A 13 -7.77 -3.14 -19.41
C GLN A 13 -7.45 -3.67 -18.00
N GLU A 14 -8.02 -4.82 -17.62
CA GLU A 14 -7.77 -5.48 -16.33
C GLU A 14 -6.32 -5.98 -16.24
N ARG A 15 -5.83 -6.56 -17.34
CA ARG A 15 -4.44 -6.98 -17.47
C ARG A 15 -3.49 -5.78 -17.39
N GLU A 16 -3.82 -4.69 -18.07
CA GLU A 16 -3.03 -3.47 -18.01
C GLU A 16 -2.97 -2.88 -16.59
N LEU A 17 -4.09 -2.87 -15.87
CA LEU A 17 -4.17 -2.40 -14.47
C LEU A 17 -3.28 -3.23 -13.53
N LEU A 18 -3.28 -4.57 -13.68
CA LEU A 18 -2.39 -5.45 -12.92
C LEU A 18 -0.92 -5.21 -13.24
N HIS A 19 -0.57 -5.04 -14.53
CA HIS A 19 0.79 -4.69 -14.92
C HIS A 19 1.19 -3.29 -14.46
N ALA A 20 0.29 -2.31 -14.50
CA ALA A 20 0.54 -0.94 -14.07
C ALA A 20 0.85 -0.88 -12.57
N THR A 21 0.13 -1.66 -11.75
CA THR A 21 0.37 -1.72 -10.31
C THR A 21 1.78 -2.20 -10.00
N GLY A 22 2.23 -3.28 -10.64
CA GLY A 22 3.60 -3.77 -10.42
C GLY A 22 4.69 -2.94 -11.12
N ARG A 23 4.31 -2.14 -12.13
CA ARG A 23 5.19 -1.21 -12.83
C ARG A 23 5.26 0.16 -12.21
N ALA A 24 4.38 0.51 -11.25
CA ALA A 24 4.37 1.80 -10.57
C ALA A 24 5.81 2.20 -10.26
N ALA A 25 6.30 3.14 -11.09
CA ALA A 25 7.71 3.35 -11.26
C ALA A 25 8.27 3.72 -9.89
N VAL A 26 9.46 3.21 -9.53
CA VAL A 26 10.20 3.85 -8.45
C VAL A 26 10.27 5.32 -8.85
N PRO A 27 9.63 6.25 -8.12
CA PRO A 27 9.61 7.63 -8.55
C PRO A 27 11.06 8.06 -8.73
N LEU A 28 11.33 8.87 -9.76
CA LEU A 28 12.69 9.32 -10.09
C LEU A 28 13.41 9.89 -8.84
N ARG A 29 12.63 10.54 -7.96
CA ARG A 29 13.06 10.99 -6.62
C ARG A 29 13.55 9.87 -5.69
N ALA A 30 12.87 8.72 -5.62
CA ALA A 30 13.32 7.59 -4.82
C ALA A 30 14.58 6.92 -5.41
N ARG A 31 14.75 6.98 -6.73
CA ARG A 31 15.98 6.53 -7.39
C ARG A 31 17.16 7.47 -7.07
N LEU A 32 16.93 8.79 -7.12
CA LEU A 32 17.93 9.80 -6.77
C LEU A 32 18.27 9.77 -5.27
N ALA A 33 17.27 9.65 -4.40
CA ALA A 33 17.48 9.50 -2.95
C ALA A 33 18.36 8.28 -2.64
N GLY A 34 18.07 7.13 -3.26
CA GLY A 34 18.91 5.94 -3.10
C GLY A 34 20.35 6.12 -3.62
N TRP A 35 20.58 7.00 -4.59
CA TRP A 35 21.92 7.33 -5.07
C TRP A 35 22.66 8.25 -4.09
N PHE A 36 21.99 9.27 -3.54
CA PHE A 36 22.57 10.12 -2.49
C PHE A 36 22.85 9.35 -1.20
N ASP A 37 21.95 8.47 -0.78
CA ASP A 37 22.16 7.58 0.37
C ASP A 37 23.36 6.67 0.15
N TRP A 38 23.54 6.18 -1.08
CA TRP A 38 24.71 5.39 -1.44
C TRP A 38 26.00 6.21 -1.38
N LEU A 39 26.01 7.43 -1.94
CA LEU A 39 27.17 8.32 -1.88
C LEU A 39 27.53 8.69 -0.43
N ALA A 40 26.54 9.02 0.39
CA ALA A 40 26.74 9.34 1.81
C ALA A 40 27.26 8.12 2.59
N SER A 41 26.73 6.92 2.32
CA SER A 41 27.21 5.69 2.93
C SER A 41 28.64 5.36 2.50
N ALA A 42 28.97 5.58 1.22
CA ALA A 42 30.31 5.37 0.69
C ALA A 42 31.32 6.34 1.28
N SER A 43 30.96 7.62 1.42
CA SER A 43 31.85 8.64 2.00
C SER A 43 32.09 8.38 3.49
N LEU A 44 31.04 8.10 4.27
CA LEU A 44 31.14 7.74 5.69
C LEU A 44 31.99 6.47 5.91
N ALA A 45 31.75 5.42 5.12
CA ALA A 45 32.54 4.19 5.21
C ALA A 45 34.01 4.42 4.83
N SER A 46 34.26 5.21 3.79
CA SER A 46 35.63 5.55 3.37
C SER A 46 36.36 6.34 4.45
N LEU A 47 35.72 7.34 5.07
CA LEU A 47 36.28 8.12 6.17
C LEU A 47 36.56 7.25 7.40
N ALA A 48 35.62 6.39 7.77
CA ALA A 48 35.79 5.46 8.89
C ALA A 48 36.97 4.51 8.66
N LEU A 49 37.09 3.95 7.45
CA LEU A 49 38.23 3.10 7.08
C LEU A 49 39.55 3.88 7.10
N LEU A 50 39.58 5.10 6.56
CA LEU A 50 40.74 5.99 6.63
C LEU A 50 41.19 6.24 8.06
N PHE A 51 40.24 6.49 8.97
CA PHE A 51 40.53 6.69 10.38
C PHE A 51 41.09 5.42 11.05
N VAL A 52 40.48 4.26 10.79
CA VAL A 52 40.97 2.97 11.31
C VAL A 52 42.37 2.68 10.80
N PHE A 53 42.62 2.85 9.50
CA PHE A 53 43.94 2.63 8.93
C PHE A 53 44.99 3.61 9.47
N ALA A 54 44.65 4.90 9.62
CA ALA A 54 45.54 5.89 10.21
C ALA A 54 45.88 5.54 11.67
N ALA A 55 44.90 5.11 12.46
CA ALA A 55 45.11 4.68 13.83
C ALA A 55 46.00 3.42 13.92
N CYS A 56 45.76 2.43 13.06
CA CYS A 56 46.59 1.23 12.97
C CYS A 56 48.04 1.57 12.56
N ALA A 57 48.23 2.45 11.58
CA ALA A 57 49.56 2.89 11.15
C ALA A 57 50.30 3.64 12.25
N ALA A 58 49.61 4.54 12.97
CA ALA A 58 50.17 5.27 14.10
C ALA A 58 50.60 4.31 15.24
N ALA A 59 49.73 3.36 15.60
CA ALA A 59 50.04 2.33 16.60
C ALA A 59 51.24 1.47 16.20
N TRP A 60 51.34 1.08 14.92
CA TRP A 60 52.47 0.30 14.41
C TRP A 60 53.79 1.09 14.41
N LEU A 61 53.77 2.36 14.00
CA LEU A 61 54.94 3.23 14.04
C LEU A 61 55.43 3.47 15.47
N GLN A 62 54.51 3.62 16.42
CA GLN A 62 54.84 3.75 17.84
C GLN A 62 55.46 2.46 18.39
N ALA A 63 54.89 1.30 18.06
CA ALA A 63 55.40 0.00 18.51
C ALA A 63 56.79 -0.34 17.95
N THR A 64 57.13 0.16 16.77
CA THR A 64 58.44 -0.09 16.11
C THR A 64 59.50 0.99 16.38
N GLY A 65 59.16 2.04 17.13
CA GLY A 65 60.08 3.15 17.41
C GLY A 65 60.42 4.01 16.17
N ARG A 66 59.64 3.90 15.10
CA ARG A 66 59.86 4.59 13.80
C ARG A 66 59.07 5.91 13.68
N SER A 67 58.78 6.57 14.79
CA SER A 67 58.09 7.86 14.83
C SER A 67 58.97 8.96 14.20
N GLY A 68 58.95 9.07 12.87
CA GLY A 68 59.75 10.03 12.11
C GLY A 68 59.93 9.69 10.62
N GLN A 69 59.72 8.44 10.22
CA GLN A 69 59.75 8.00 8.82
C GLN A 69 58.36 7.53 8.39
N ALA A 70 57.49 8.49 8.06
CA ALA A 70 56.27 8.23 7.32
C ALA A 70 56.64 7.78 5.90
N GLY A 71 56.86 6.47 5.73
CA GLY A 71 57.26 5.89 4.46
C GLY A 71 56.16 5.92 3.37
N PRO A 72 56.50 5.53 2.12
CA PRO A 72 55.56 5.48 0.99
C PRO A 72 54.33 4.57 1.23
N GLU A 73 54.35 3.74 2.26
CA GLU A 73 53.23 2.86 2.64
C GLU A 73 51.97 3.63 3.07
N LEU A 74 52.10 4.83 3.63
CA LEU A 74 50.95 5.68 3.96
C LEU A 74 50.19 6.15 2.70
N VAL A 75 50.87 6.29 1.57
CA VAL A 75 50.24 6.64 0.29
C VAL A 75 49.31 5.51 -0.16
N TRP A 76 49.73 4.25 -0.04
CA TRP A 76 48.91 3.10 -0.38
C TRP A 76 47.69 2.96 0.52
N ILE A 77 47.82 3.26 1.81
CA ILE A 77 46.71 3.29 2.77
C ILE A 77 45.67 4.35 2.37
N VAL A 78 46.12 5.57 2.08
CA VAL A 78 45.25 6.68 1.66
C VAL A 78 44.53 6.35 0.34
N LEU A 79 45.18 5.61 -0.57
CA LEU A 79 44.57 5.16 -1.83
C LEU A 79 43.63 3.95 -1.67
N ALA A 80 43.93 3.01 -0.77
CA ALA A 80 43.14 1.79 -0.60
C ALA A 80 41.83 2.00 0.18
N ALA A 81 41.81 2.95 1.13
CA ALA A 81 40.63 3.27 1.93
C ALA A 81 39.40 3.71 1.11
N PRO A 82 39.48 4.66 0.15
CA PRO A 82 38.33 5.07 -0.65
C PRO A 82 37.83 3.93 -1.55
N LEU A 83 38.74 3.13 -2.13
CA LEU A 83 38.35 1.98 -2.96
C LEU A 83 37.57 0.94 -2.13
N SER A 84 38.00 0.68 -0.90
CA SER A 84 37.34 -0.24 0.02
C SER A 84 35.97 0.27 0.47
N GLY A 85 35.84 1.58 0.75
CA GLY A 85 34.56 2.19 1.08
C GLY A 85 33.56 2.17 -0.08
N VAL A 86 34.02 2.42 -1.32
CA VAL A 86 33.20 2.29 -2.54
C VAL A 86 32.76 0.83 -2.75
N ALA A 87 33.66 -0.13 -2.57
CA ALA A 87 33.33 -1.56 -2.69
C ALA A 87 32.26 -1.97 -1.66
N TRP A 88 32.42 -1.57 -0.39
CA TRP A 88 31.46 -1.87 0.67
C TRP A 88 30.09 -1.24 0.41
N ALA A 89 30.05 0.05 0.04
CA ALA A 89 28.80 0.73 -0.28
C ALA A 89 28.08 0.09 -1.47
N SER A 90 28.83 -0.36 -2.48
CA SER A 90 28.29 -1.08 -3.65
C SER A 90 27.65 -2.41 -3.26
N VAL A 91 28.31 -3.20 -2.41
CA VAL A 91 27.76 -4.47 -1.89
C VAL A 91 26.47 -4.20 -1.10
N ARG A 92 26.48 -3.20 -0.20
CA ARG A 92 25.31 -2.82 0.60
C ARG A 92 24.14 -2.35 -0.27
N ALA A 93 24.40 -1.53 -1.28
CA ALA A 93 23.38 -1.11 -2.24
C ALA A 93 22.82 -2.31 -3.04
N GLY A 94 23.68 -3.24 -3.44
CA GLY A 94 23.28 -4.49 -4.09
C GLY A 94 22.35 -5.33 -3.22
N TRP A 95 22.66 -5.48 -1.93
CA TRP A 95 21.78 -6.16 -0.97
C TRP A 95 20.44 -5.44 -0.79
N GLY A 96 20.45 -4.12 -0.60
CA GLY A 96 19.21 -3.35 -0.49
C GLY A 96 18.36 -3.38 -1.78
N ALA A 97 18.99 -3.42 -2.96
CA ALA A 97 18.29 -3.62 -4.23
C ALA A 97 17.68 -5.02 -4.33
N ARG A 98 18.42 -6.06 -3.93
CA ARG A 98 17.92 -7.44 -3.90
C ARG A 98 16.75 -7.60 -2.94
N GLU A 99 16.84 -7.06 -1.73
CA GLU A 99 15.77 -7.12 -0.75
C GLU A 99 14.52 -6.38 -1.24
N ARG A 100 14.69 -5.17 -1.82
CA ARG A 100 13.58 -4.43 -2.45
C ARG A 100 12.94 -5.23 -3.59
N ARG A 101 13.74 -5.90 -4.42
CA ARG A 101 13.24 -6.78 -5.50
C ARG A 101 12.44 -7.95 -4.91
N LEU A 102 12.93 -8.61 -3.86
CA LEU A 102 12.22 -9.70 -3.20
C LEU A 102 10.92 -9.23 -2.54
N ARG A 103 10.94 -8.09 -1.84
CA ARG A 103 9.73 -7.48 -1.27
C ARG A 103 8.72 -7.15 -2.37
N ARG A 104 9.15 -6.57 -3.49
CA ARG A 104 8.30 -6.32 -4.67
C ARG A 104 7.71 -7.62 -5.24
N LEU A 105 8.52 -8.66 -5.40
CA LEU A 105 8.05 -9.96 -5.87
C LEU A 105 7.03 -10.58 -4.91
N ARG A 106 7.19 -10.41 -3.60
CA ARG A 106 6.20 -10.87 -2.62
C ARG A 106 4.91 -10.06 -2.69
N ALA A 107 5.01 -8.73 -2.78
CA ALA A 107 3.87 -7.83 -2.79
C ALA A 107 3.07 -7.87 -4.11
N PHE A 108 3.76 -7.91 -5.25
CA PHE A 108 3.16 -7.78 -6.58
C PHE A 108 3.21 -9.07 -7.42
N GLY A 109 4.00 -10.06 -7.00
CA GLY A 109 4.13 -11.34 -7.71
C GLY A 109 2.79 -12.04 -7.94
N PRO A 110 1.87 -12.09 -6.96
CA PRO A 110 0.53 -12.62 -7.20
C PRO A 110 -0.21 -11.90 -8.33
N GLY A 111 -0.14 -10.56 -8.37
CA GLY A 111 -0.79 -9.76 -9.43
C GLY A 111 -0.18 -9.97 -10.82
N TRP A 112 1.13 -10.22 -10.92
CA TRP A 112 1.77 -10.57 -12.18
C TRP A 112 1.37 -11.95 -12.67
N ARG A 113 1.30 -12.94 -11.77
CA ARG A 113 0.82 -14.28 -12.12
C ARG A 113 -0.63 -14.26 -12.58
N ASP A 114 -1.48 -13.44 -11.94
CA ASP A 114 -2.86 -13.26 -12.39
C ASP A 114 -2.93 -12.62 -13.79
N ALA A 115 -2.10 -11.60 -14.06
CA ALA A 115 -2.03 -10.97 -15.37
C ALA A 115 -1.57 -11.93 -16.48
N GLU A 116 -0.59 -12.79 -16.18
CA GLU A 116 -0.09 -13.84 -17.06
C GLU A 116 -1.12 -14.96 -17.27
N ALA A 117 -1.80 -15.39 -16.21
CA ALA A 117 -2.85 -16.40 -16.27
C ALA A 117 -4.06 -15.94 -17.10
N GLY A 118 -4.32 -14.63 -17.15
CA GLY A 118 -5.37 -14.05 -17.98
C GLY A 118 -6.79 -14.47 -17.60
N ALA A 119 -7.00 -14.87 -16.35
CA ALA A 119 -8.29 -15.28 -15.81
C ALA A 119 -8.68 -14.41 -14.62
N VAL A 120 -9.99 -14.19 -14.44
CA VAL A 120 -10.56 -13.49 -13.29
C VAL A 120 -11.73 -14.27 -12.71
N GLU A 121 -11.96 -14.10 -11.41
CA GLU A 121 -13.15 -14.58 -10.71
C GLU A 121 -14.23 -13.49 -10.80
N GLU A 122 -15.34 -13.79 -11.46
CA GLU A 122 -16.53 -12.97 -11.50
C GLU A 122 -17.51 -13.46 -10.43
N GLU A 123 -17.78 -12.60 -9.46
CA GLU A 123 -18.67 -12.83 -8.34
C GLU A 123 -19.91 -11.97 -8.50
N ARG A 124 -21.09 -12.59 -8.43
CA ARG A 124 -22.37 -11.88 -8.53
C ARG A 124 -23.05 -11.79 -7.17
N TYR A 125 -23.44 -10.58 -6.80
CA TYR A 125 -24.08 -10.27 -5.53
C TYR A 125 -25.46 -9.69 -5.76
N GLU A 126 -26.37 -10.03 -4.86
CA GLU A 126 -27.65 -9.36 -4.66
C GLU A 126 -27.69 -8.90 -3.21
N PHE A 127 -27.99 -7.63 -3.01
CA PHE A 127 -27.96 -6.99 -1.71
C PHE A 127 -29.36 -6.72 -1.22
N LEU A 128 -29.58 -6.93 0.06
CA LEU A 128 -30.88 -6.73 0.69
C LEU A 128 -31.07 -5.26 1.09
N GLU A 129 -30.03 -4.65 1.64
CA GLU A 129 -30.02 -3.31 2.20
C GLU A 129 -28.63 -2.70 2.02
N ALA A 130 -28.55 -1.37 2.07
CA ALA A 130 -27.31 -0.63 2.05
C ALA A 130 -27.28 0.35 3.23
N ALA A 131 -26.13 0.48 3.85
CA ALA A 131 -25.85 1.53 4.81
C ALA A 131 -24.62 2.32 4.35
N CYS A 132 -24.57 3.60 4.71
CA CYS A 132 -23.48 4.48 4.33
C CYS A 132 -22.87 5.07 5.61
N VAL A 133 -21.55 4.97 5.74
CA VAL A 133 -20.80 5.40 6.92
C VAL A 133 -19.70 6.34 6.47
N ARG A 134 -19.47 7.41 7.23
CA ARG A 134 -18.28 8.26 7.04
C ARG A 134 -17.06 7.63 7.71
N ASP A 135 -15.96 7.57 6.99
CA ASP A 135 -14.66 7.25 7.55
C ASP A 135 -14.24 8.34 8.55
N GLY A 136 -13.84 7.94 9.75
CA GLY A 136 -13.54 8.90 10.84
C GLY A 136 -12.32 9.76 10.58
N ASP A 137 -11.36 9.24 9.81
CA ASP A 137 -10.09 9.94 9.54
C ASP A 137 -10.20 10.83 8.30
N THR A 138 -10.85 10.35 7.23
CA THR A 138 -10.88 11.04 5.93
C THR A 138 -12.22 11.69 5.60
N GLY A 139 -13.30 11.33 6.28
CA GLY A 139 -14.67 11.75 5.96
C GLY A 139 -15.23 11.12 4.68
N ALA A 140 -14.47 10.24 4.01
CA ALA A 140 -14.91 9.53 2.82
C ALA A 140 -16.06 8.56 3.14
N LEU A 141 -16.89 8.27 2.15
CA LEU A 141 -18.04 7.38 2.32
C LEU A 141 -17.63 5.92 2.11
N ILE A 142 -18.09 5.08 3.03
CA ILE A 142 -17.98 3.63 3.00
C ILE A 142 -19.40 3.08 2.93
N HIS A 143 -19.71 2.38 1.85
CA HIS A 143 -20.98 1.68 1.71
C HIS A 143 -20.85 0.25 2.24
N LEU A 144 -21.74 -0.10 3.17
CA LEU A 144 -21.91 -1.45 3.70
C LEU A 144 -23.15 -2.07 3.06
N LEU A 145 -22.95 -3.05 2.19
CA LEU A 145 -24.02 -3.66 1.40
C LEU A 145 -24.36 -5.04 1.94
N ARG A 146 -25.53 -5.19 2.55
CA ARG A 146 -25.97 -6.44 3.19
C ARG A 146 -26.14 -7.54 2.15
N VAL A 147 -25.33 -8.59 2.24
CA VAL A 147 -25.48 -9.79 1.41
C VAL A 147 -26.37 -10.82 2.10
N ASP A 148 -26.17 -10.99 3.41
CA ASP A 148 -26.98 -11.83 4.29
C ASP A 148 -26.92 -11.31 5.73
N GLU A 149 -27.52 -12.02 6.68
CA GLU A 149 -27.56 -11.60 8.10
C GLU A 149 -26.20 -11.43 8.75
N ARG A 150 -25.17 -12.12 8.25
CA ARG A 150 -23.86 -12.21 8.91
C ARG A 150 -22.76 -11.47 8.18
N ARG A 151 -23.05 -10.97 6.97
CA ARG A 151 -22.03 -10.43 6.07
C ARG A 151 -22.55 -9.26 5.26
N CYS A 152 -21.70 -8.26 5.15
CA CYS A 152 -21.87 -7.17 4.19
C CYS A 152 -20.64 -7.05 3.28
N LEU A 153 -20.85 -6.61 2.06
CA LEU A 153 -19.78 -6.20 1.16
C LEU A 153 -19.42 -4.75 1.49
N VAL A 154 -18.13 -4.50 1.73
CA VAL A 154 -17.61 -3.15 1.97
C VAL A 154 -17.21 -2.55 0.62
N VAL A 155 -17.68 -1.35 0.33
CA VAL A 155 -17.35 -0.62 -0.91
C VAL A 155 -16.93 0.80 -0.56
N PHE A 156 -15.74 1.18 -1.01
CA PHE A 156 -15.24 2.54 -0.83
C PHE A 156 -15.67 3.41 -2.00
N ASP A 157 -16.28 4.54 -1.69
CA ASP A 157 -16.64 5.50 -2.70
C ASP A 157 -15.46 6.41 -3.05
N ALA A 158 -14.75 6.04 -4.11
CA ALA A 158 -13.59 6.78 -4.62
C ALA A 158 -13.92 8.22 -4.99
N ASP A 159 -15.15 8.51 -5.44
CA ASP A 159 -15.57 9.88 -5.76
C ASP A 159 -15.72 10.70 -4.49
N SER A 160 -16.32 10.13 -3.44
CA SER A 160 -16.42 10.78 -2.13
C SER A 160 -15.05 11.06 -1.52
N PHE A 161 -14.10 10.14 -1.68
CA PHE A 161 -12.72 10.31 -1.21
C PHE A 161 -12.02 11.45 -1.96
N ALA A 162 -12.14 11.48 -3.29
CA ALA A 162 -11.58 12.56 -4.10
C ALA A 162 -12.26 13.92 -3.83
N LEU A 163 -13.51 13.95 -3.38
CA LEU A 163 -14.17 15.16 -2.90
C LEU A 163 -13.60 15.60 -1.55
N ALA A 164 -13.46 14.68 -0.60
CA ALA A 164 -12.86 14.94 0.71
C ALA A 164 -11.43 15.51 0.59
N GLU A 165 -10.59 14.93 -0.26
CA GLU A 165 -9.22 15.43 -0.52
C GLU A 165 -9.19 16.85 -1.07
N ARG A 166 -10.25 17.27 -1.78
CA ARG A 166 -10.39 18.62 -2.33
C ARG A 166 -11.11 19.59 -1.39
N GLY A 167 -11.47 19.15 -0.19
CA GLY A 167 -12.26 19.94 0.77
C GLY A 167 -13.71 20.18 0.31
N ALA A 168 -14.21 19.38 -0.64
CA ALA A 168 -15.60 19.39 -1.06
C ALA A 168 -16.42 18.41 -0.21
N ASP A 169 -17.75 18.55 -0.22
CA ASP A 169 -18.65 17.74 0.59
C ASP A 169 -18.74 16.29 0.07
N PRO A 170 -18.28 15.26 0.82
CA PRO A 170 -18.27 13.86 0.35
C PRO A 170 -19.64 13.26 -0.02
N PRO A 171 -20.75 13.57 0.68
CA PRO A 171 -22.13 13.23 0.27
C PRO A 171 -22.56 13.75 -1.09
N ALA A 172 -21.88 14.74 -1.68
CA ALA A 172 -22.17 15.19 -3.04
C ALA A 172 -21.70 14.18 -4.10
N SER A 173 -21.08 13.07 -3.69
CA SER A 173 -20.76 11.95 -4.58
C SER A 173 -21.99 11.44 -5.32
N ARG A 174 -21.78 11.03 -6.58
CA ARG A 174 -22.82 10.46 -7.44
C ARG A 174 -22.89 8.94 -7.32
N SER A 175 -21.99 8.33 -6.55
CA SER A 175 -22.00 6.89 -6.33
C SER A 175 -23.24 6.52 -5.53
N GLN A 176 -24.09 5.69 -6.14
CA GLN A 176 -25.26 5.15 -5.46
C GLN A 176 -25.22 3.62 -5.57
N PRO A 177 -25.13 2.90 -4.45
CA PRO A 177 -25.18 1.45 -4.48
C PRO A 177 -26.52 0.97 -5.04
N ARG A 178 -26.49 -0.14 -5.78
CA ARG A 178 -27.68 -0.75 -6.39
C ARG A 178 -27.90 -2.16 -5.88
N ARG A 179 -29.10 -2.67 -6.13
CA ARG A 179 -29.58 -3.99 -5.67
C ARG A 179 -28.65 -5.14 -6.04
N ARG A 180 -27.95 -5.05 -7.17
CA ARG A 180 -27.04 -6.10 -7.65
C ARG A 180 -25.67 -5.53 -7.95
N ALA A 181 -24.65 -6.37 -7.82
CA ALA A 181 -23.32 -6.04 -8.32
C ALA A 181 -22.60 -7.23 -8.94
N VAL A 182 -21.74 -6.91 -9.90
CA VAL A 182 -20.78 -7.83 -10.50
C VAL A 182 -19.38 -7.37 -10.07
N LEU A 183 -18.75 -8.16 -9.23
CA LEU A 183 -17.39 -7.94 -8.76
C LEU A 183 -16.46 -8.85 -9.55
N ARG A 184 -15.41 -8.28 -10.16
CA ARG A 184 -14.38 -9.05 -10.87
C ARG A 184 -13.07 -8.92 -10.10
N ARG A 185 -12.49 -10.05 -9.75
CA ARG A 185 -11.33 -10.15 -8.86
C ARG A 185 -10.25 -11.04 -9.44
N ALA A 186 -9.00 -10.66 -9.19
CA ALA A 186 -7.85 -11.47 -9.53
C ALA A 186 -7.76 -12.72 -8.61
N PRO A 187 -7.63 -13.95 -9.13
CA PRO A 187 -7.75 -15.17 -8.32
C PRO A 187 -6.68 -15.31 -7.23
N GLN A 188 -5.42 -15.01 -7.53
CA GLN A 188 -4.31 -15.20 -6.59
C GLN A 188 -4.08 -13.97 -5.71
N SER A 189 -4.03 -12.78 -6.30
CA SER A 189 -3.78 -11.53 -5.59
C SER A 189 -5.01 -11.02 -4.84
N ARG A 190 -6.19 -11.59 -5.11
CA ARG A 190 -7.49 -11.19 -4.55
C ARG A 190 -7.83 -9.71 -4.77
N ARG A 191 -7.18 -9.05 -5.73
CA ARG A 191 -7.37 -7.63 -6.02
C ARG A 191 -8.67 -7.43 -6.78
N VAL A 192 -9.45 -6.45 -6.38
CA VAL A 192 -10.63 -6.00 -7.12
C VAL A 192 -10.18 -5.29 -8.40
N LEU A 193 -10.67 -5.76 -9.54
CA LEU A 193 -10.35 -5.23 -10.87
C LEU A 193 -11.48 -4.34 -11.39
N SER A 194 -12.73 -4.73 -11.09
CA SER A 194 -13.89 -3.90 -11.36
C SER A 194 -15.03 -4.27 -10.43
N LEU A 195 -15.82 -3.28 -10.02
CA LEU A 195 -17.10 -3.45 -9.35
C LEU A 195 -18.14 -2.67 -10.14
N ARG A 196 -19.17 -3.38 -10.66
CA ARG A 196 -20.26 -2.75 -11.41
C ARG A 196 -21.59 -2.98 -10.70
N PHE A 197 -22.31 -1.90 -10.43
CA PHE A 197 -23.65 -1.94 -9.86
C PHE A 197 -24.73 -2.05 -10.94
N GLU A 198 -25.79 -2.80 -10.66
CA GLU A 198 -26.89 -3.10 -11.56
C GLU A 198 -28.23 -3.11 -10.83
N GLY A 199 -29.31 -2.83 -11.56
CA GLY A 199 -30.68 -2.82 -11.03
C GLY A 199 -31.05 -1.51 -10.33
N GLU A 200 -32.01 -1.62 -9.41
CA GLU A 200 -32.60 -0.51 -8.66
C GLU A 200 -31.60 0.06 -7.65
N ALA A 201 -31.64 1.37 -7.45
CA ALA A 201 -30.85 2.03 -6.41
C ALA A 201 -31.31 1.58 -5.02
N LEU A 202 -30.36 1.32 -4.14
CA LEU A 202 -30.66 1.10 -2.74
C LEU A 202 -30.72 2.45 -2.03
N ALA A 203 -31.73 2.63 -1.19
CA ALA A 203 -31.76 3.76 -0.28
C ALA A 203 -30.64 3.60 0.74
N SER A 204 -29.80 4.62 0.87
CA SER A 204 -28.80 4.71 1.91
C SER A 204 -28.55 6.17 2.21
N GLU A 205 -28.78 6.60 3.44
CA GLU A 205 -28.40 7.92 3.91
C GLU A 205 -27.03 7.84 4.60
N PRO A 206 -26.15 8.84 4.42
CA PRO A 206 -24.88 8.87 5.13
C PRO A 206 -25.15 9.01 6.62
N SER A 207 -24.63 8.08 7.42
CA SER A 207 -24.60 8.19 8.87
C SER A 207 -23.18 8.50 9.35
N ASP A 208 -23.07 8.94 10.59
CA ASP A 208 -21.81 9.20 11.25
C ASP A 208 -20.98 7.91 11.39
N ALA A 209 -19.70 8.09 11.70
CA ALA A 209 -18.79 6.97 11.91
C ALA A 209 -19.37 6.00 12.96
N LEU A 210 -19.29 4.70 12.69
CA LEU A 210 -19.91 3.65 13.51
C LEU A 210 -19.39 3.57 14.97
N GLY A 211 -18.36 4.36 15.34
CA GLY A 211 -17.77 4.43 16.68
C GLY A 211 -16.76 3.32 16.99
N TRP A 212 -16.48 2.43 16.04
CA TRP A 212 -15.42 1.43 16.06
C TRP A 212 -14.57 1.58 14.81
N ALA A 213 -13.42 0.90 14.78
CA ALA A 213 -12.58 0.85 13.58
C ALA A 213 -13.41 0.30 12.41
N THR A 214 -13.86 1.22 11.54
CA THR A 214 -14.44 0.88 10.26
C THR A 214 -13.41 0.14 9.42
N PRO A 215 -13.83 -0.72 8.50
CA PRO A 215 -12.90 -1.34 7.57
C PRO A 215 -12.17 -0.21 6.84
N GLY A 216 -10.85 -0.32 6.67
CA GLY A 216 -10.07 0.60 5.84
C GLY A 216 -10.16 0.23 4.37
N TRP A 217 -9.63 1.08 3.49
CA TRP A 217 -9.65 0.92 2.03
C TRP A 217 -9.18 -0.46 1.54
N GLU A 218 -8.36 -1.17 2.32
CA GLU A 218 -7.94 -2.54 2.04
C GLU A 218 -9.09 -3.55 1.99
N TRP A 219 -10.25 -3.18 2.53
CA TRP A 219 -11.50 -3.94 2.50
C TRP A 219 -12.37 -3.67 1.28
N ASP A 220 -11.96 -2.82 0.34
CA ASP A 220 -12.75 -2.57 -0.86
C ASP A 220 -13.10 -3.86 -1.61
N GLY A 221 -14.40 -4.05 -1.86
CA GLY A 221 -15.00 -5.23 -2.44
C GLY A 221 -14.85 -6.50 -1.60
N ARG A 222 -14.48 -6.44 -0.32
CA ARG A 222 -14.39 -7.61 0.59
C ARG A 222 -15.67 -7.78 1.41
N LEU A 223 -15.93 -9.04 1.75
CA LEU A 223 -16.98 -9.39 2.69
C LEU A 223 -16.48 -9.18 4.11
N TRP A 224 -17.26 -8.44 4.89
CA TRP A 224 -17.05 -8.22 6.30
C TRP A 224 -17.99 -9.09 7.12
N ASP A 225 -17.41 -10.01 7.89
CA ASP A 225 -18.14 -10.96 8.74
C ASP A 225 -18.64 -10.26 10.02
N ARG A 226 -19.69 -9.45 9.86
CA ARG A 226 -20.40 -8.76 10.93
C ARG A 226 -21.90 -8.91 10.77
N GLN A 227 -22.58 -9.19 11.88
CA GLN A 227 -24.04 -9.28 11.91
C GLN A 227 -24.67 -7.94 11.54
N TRP A 228 -25.60 -7.98 10.60
CA TRP A 228 -26.24 -6.77 10.11
C TRP A 228 -27.04 -6.06 11.20
N GLU A 229 -27.71 -6.82 12.07
CA GLU A 229 -28.45 -6.25 13.20
C GLU A 229 -27.58 -5.37 14.10
N ALA A 230 -26.34 -5.81 14.39
CA ALA A 230 -25.41 -5.02 15.20
C ALA A 230 -24.94 -3.73 14.49
N ILE A 231 -24.87 -3.76 13.16
CA ILE A 231 -24.59 -2.58 12.33
C ILE A 231 -25.81 -1.63 12.37
N ALA A 232 -27.01 -2.16 12.12
CA ALA A 232 -28.26 -1.39 12.10
C ALA A 232 -28.58 -0.71 13.44
N GLN A 233 -28.41 -1.43 14.56
CA GLN A 233 -28.62 -0.89 15.91
C GLN A 233 -27.78 0.38 16.16
N ARG A 234 -26.58 0.46 15.58
CA ARG A 234 -25.70 1.62 15.75
C ARG A 234 -26.19 2.83 14.97
N PHE A 235 -26.75 2.63 13.79
CA PHE A 235 -27.39 3.71 13.05
C PHE A 235 -28.63 4.25 13.78
N SER A 236 -29.40 3.36 14.42
CA SER A 236 -30.57 3.75 15.23
C SER A 236 -30.20 4.46 16.53
N CYS A 237 -29.05 4.15 17.15
CA CYS A 237 -28.61 4.84 18.37
C CYS A 237 -27.97 6.21 18.11
N SER A 238 -27.49 6.48 16.88
CA SER A 238 -26.84 7.76 16.55
C SER A 238 -27.83 8.90 16.31
N SER A 239 -29.12 8.61 16.11
CA SER A 239 -30.15 9.64 15.90
C SER A 239 -30.58 10.38 17.18
N ASP A 240 -30.15 9.92 18.36
CA ASP A 240 -30.46 10.53 19.67
C ASP A 240 -29.29 11.38 20.23
N GLY A 241 -28.38 11.84 19.37
CA GLY A 241 -27.30 12.76 19.78
C GLY A 241 -27.86 14.06 20.36
N PRO A 242 -27.31 14.57 21.49
CA PRO A 242 -27.85 15.74 22.18
C PRO A 242 -27.81 16.97 21.27
N ASP A 243 -28.93 17.68 21.24
CA ASP A 243 -29.16 18.96 20.56
C ASP A 243 -28.06 19.97 20.93
N TYR A 244 -26.94 19.98 20.20
CA TYR A 244 -25.85 20.92 20.40
C TYR A 244 -26.26 22.23 19.74
N ARG A 245 -27.10 22.99 20.45
CA ARG A 245 -27.37 24.39 20.11
C ARG A 245 -26.10 25.23 20.34
N PRO A 246 -25.76 26.13 19.41
CA PRO A 246 -24.55 26.95 19.49
C PRO A 246 -24.51 27.87 20.71
#